data_AF-A0A183C2F6-F1
#
_entry.id   AF-A0A183C2F6-F1
#
_cell.length_a   1.000
_cell.length_b   1.000
_cell.length_c   1.000
_cell.angle_alpha   90.00
_cell.angle_beta   90.00
_cell.angle_gamma   90.00
#
_symmetry.space_group_name_H-M   'P 1'
#
loop_
_entity.id
_entity.type
_entity.pdbx_description
1 polymer ?
#
loop_
_entity_poly.entity_id
_entity_poly.type
_entity_poly.pdbx_seq_one_letter_code
_entity_poly.pdbx_strand_id
1 'polypeptide(L)'
;MEPTDDHQLNNFMQQIQAEAQKQGLQEQMLSLNSRCFDICFADSRPPSKMDGKSQTCLANCVNRIFDAKQFMFEHLQKSSPAGAI
;
A
#
# COMPACT_ATOMS: atom_id res chain seq x y z
N MET A 1 1.06 42.07 -1.84
CA MET A 1 0.38 40.91 -1.20
C MET A 1 -0.77 40.56 -2.14
N GLU A 2 -0.64 39.51 -2.94
CA GLU A 2 -1.75 39.08 -3.80
C GLU A 2 -2.89 38.51 -2.94
N PRO A 3 -4.16 38.83 -3.25
CA PRO A 3 -5.29 38.14 -2.65
C PRO A 3 -5.31 36.74 -3.26
N THR A 4 -4.91 35.72 -2.49
CA THR A 4 -5.08 34.33 -2.91
C THR A 4 -6.57 34.04 -3.00
N ASP A 5 -7.05 33.84 -4.21
CA ASP A 5 -8.41 33.41 -4.52
C ASP A 5 -8.68 32.07 -3.80
N ASP A 6 -9.64 32.05 -2.86
CA ASP A 6 -9.98 30.88 -2.04
C ASP A 6 -10.22 29.62 -2.89
N HIS A 7 -10.71 29.81 -4.13
CA HIS A 7 -10.90 28.74 -5.09
C HIS A 7 -9.57 28.11 -5.56
N GLN A 8 -8.53 28.91 -5.80
CA GLN A 8 -7.19 28.42 -6.15
C GLN A 8 -6.55 27.65 -5.00
N LEU A 9 -6.72 28.14 -3.76
CA LEU A 9 -6.23 27.45 -2.57
C LEU A 9 -6.91 26.07 -2.39
N ASN A 10 -8.22 26.00 -2.57
CA ASN A 10 -8.97 24.73 -2.48
C ASN A 10 -8.53 23.72 -3.55
N ASN A 11 -8.33 24.16 -4.79
CA ASN A 11 -7.84 23.30 -5.86
C ASN A 11 -6.43 22.78 -5.58
N PHE A 12 -5.55 23.65 -5.06
CA PHE A 12 -4.20 23.26 -4.67
C PHE A 12 -4.22 22.22 -3.53
N MET A 13 -5.08 22.41 -2.53
CA MET A 13 -5.27 21.45 -1.43
C MET A 13 -5.75 20.08 -1.93
N GLN A 14 -6.68 20.04 -2.89
CA GLN A 14 -7.14 18.79 -3.50
C GLN A 14 -6.01 18.08 -4.26
N GLN A 15 -5.17 18.83 -5.00
CA GLN A 15 -4.02 18.27 -5.70
C GLN A 15 -3.00 17.66 -4.74
N ILE A 16 -2.70 18.35 -3.62
CA ILE A 16 -1.81 17.82 -2.58
C ILE A 16 -2.37 16.52 -2.01
N GLN A 17 -3.67 16.48 -1.70
CA GLN A 17 -4.29 15.27 -1.15
C GLN A 17 -4.22 14.09 -2.13
N ALA A 18 -4.47 14.33 -3.41
CA ALA A 18 -4.37 13.30 -4.44
C ALA A 18 -2.93 12.77 -4.59
N GLU A 19 -1.93 13.65 -4.59
CA GLU A 19 -0.53 13.23 -4.68
C GLU A 19 -0.08 12.51 -3.41
N ALA A 20 -0.52 12.96 -2.23
CA ALA A 20 -0.25 12.27 -0.96
C ALA A 20 -0.84 10.85 -0.94
N GLN A 21 -2.06 10.66 -1.44
CA GLN A 21 -2.66 9.33 -1.57
C GLN A 21 -1.85 8.43 -2.52
N LYS A 22 -1.40 8.98 -3.65
CA LYS A 22 -0.57 8.27 -4.61
C LYS A 22 0.78 7.87 -4.03
N GLN A 23 1.44 8.77 -3.29
CA GLN A 23 2.69 8.48 -2.57
C GLN A 23 2.48 7.36 -1.53
N GLY A 24 1.42 7.44 -0.73
CA GLY A 24 1.09 6.40 0.23
C GLY A 24 0.89 5.03 -0.43
N LEU A 25 0.21 4.97 -1.58
CA LEU A 25 0.07 3.72 -2.33
C LEU A 25 1.41 3.19 -2.86
N GLN A 26 2.27 4.07 -3.37
CA GLN A 26 3.60 3.70 -3.84
C GLN A 26 4.45 3.10 -2.72
N GLU A 27 4.45 3.70 -1.54
CA GLU A 27 5.15 3.17 -0.36
C GLU A 27 4.63 1.80 0.05
N GLN A 28 3.31 1.60 0.06
CA GLN A 28 2.71 0.30 0.37
C GLN A 28 3.09 -0.77 -0.66
N MET A 29 3.13 -0.42 -1.95
CA MET A 29 3.55 -1.33 -3.01
C MET A 29 5.03 -1.71 -2.89
N LEU A 30 5.91 -0.74 -2.64
CA LEU A 30 7.35 -0.99 -2.44
C LEU A 30 7.59 -1.87 -1.21
N SER A 31 6.89 -1.60 -0.10
CA SER A 31 6.95 -2.41 1.12
C SER A 31 6.50 -3.85 0.88
N LEU A 32 5.37 -4.04 0.19
CA LEU A 32 4.86 -5.35 -0.18
C LEU A 32 5.83 -6.12 -1.07
N ASN A 33 6.36 -5.44 -2.10
CA ASN A 33 7.33 -6.03 -3.03
C ASN A 33 8.60 -6.48 -2.31
N SER A 34 9.19 -5.62 -1.47
CA SER A 34 10.38 -5.98 -0.69
C SER A 34 10.10 -7.19 0.20
N ARG A 35 8.98 -7.18 0.93
CA ARG A 35 8.65 -8.26 1.86
C ARG A 35 8.43 -9.59 1.15
N CYS A 36 7.72 -9.59 0.03
CA CYS A 36 7.51 -10.81 -0.74
C CYS A 36 8.77 -11.28 -1.45
N PHE A 37 9.65 -10.36 -1.81
CA PHE A 37 10.96 -10.73 -2.31
C PHE A 37 11.79 -11.45 -1.24
N ASP A 38 11.86 -10.90 -0.03
CA ASP A 38 12.59 -11.51 1.10
C ASP A 38 12.05 -12.90 1.47
N ILE A 39 10.72 -13.08 1.40
CA ILE A 39 10.07 -14.36 1.69
C ILE A 39 10.35 -15.41 0.60
N CYS A 40 10.27 -15.01 -0.67
CA CYS A 40 10.31 -15.95 -1.79
C CYS A 40 11.72 -16.19 -2.34
N PHE A 41 12.67 -15.30 -2.08
CA PHE A 41 14.04 -15.36 -2.58
C PHE A 41 15.05 -15.31 -1.42
N ALA A 42 15.15 -16.42 -0.68
CA ALA A 42 15.98 -16.53 0.53
C ALA A 42 17.49 -16.22 0.30
N ASP A 43 18.03 -16.52 -0.88
CA ASP A 43 19.45 -16.33 -1.18
C ASP A 43 19.75 -14.93 -1.81
N SER A 44 18.76 -14.03 -1.82
CA SER A 44 18.79 -12.66 -2.34
C SER A 44 19.29 -12.46 -3.78
N ARG A 45 19.59 -13.53 -4.52
CA ARG A 45 20.05 -13.47 -5.91
C ARG A 45 18.84 -13.59 -6.84
N PRO A 46 18.40 -12.51 -7.50
CA PRO A 46 17.33 -12.60 -8.47
C PRO A 46 17.76 -13.50 -9.64
N PRO A 47 17.00 -14.57 -9.95
CA PRO A 47 17.30 -15.41 -11.09
C PRO A 47 17.05 -14.64 -12.39
N SER A 48 17.79 -14.97 -13.45
CA SER A 48 17.63 -14.33 -14.78
C SER A 48 16.23 -14.52 -15.38
N LYS A 49 15.52 -15.55 -14.91
CA LYS A 49 14.09 -15.77 -15.14
C LYS A 49 13.45 -16.27 -13.86
N MET A 50 12.24 -15.82 -13.60
CA MET A 50 11.45 -16.31 -12.48
C MET A 50 10.97 -17.73 -12.77
N ASP A 51 11.40 -18.69 -11.95
CA ASP A 51 10.94 -20.08 -12.06
C ASP A 51 9.50 -20.23 -11.55
N GLY A 52 8.84 -21.36 -11.88
CA GLY A 52 7.44 -21.57 -11.51
C GLY A 52 7.20 -21.60 -9.99
N LYS A 53 8.20 -22.01 -9.21
CA LYS A 53 8.15 -22.00 -7.74
C LYS A 53 8.13 -20.58 -7.20
N SER A 54 9.02 -19.71 -7.69
CA SER A 54 9.10 -18.31 -7.30
C SER A 54 7.85 -17.54 -7.71
N GLN A 55 7.32 -17.78 -8.91
CA GLN A 55 6.04 -17.20 -9.37
C GLN A 55 4.88 -17.57 -8.44
N THR A 56 4.76 -18.86 -8.11
CA THR A 56 3.74 -19.37 -7.21
C THR A 56 3.90 -18.81 -5.80
N CYS A 57 5.14 -18.73 -5.31
CA CYS A 57 5.44 -18.13 -4.01
C CYS A 57 5.01 -16.66 -3.96
N LEU A 58 5.38 -15.84 -4.96
CA LEU A 58 5.02 -14.42 -4.99
C LEU A 58 3.51 -14.22 -5.02
N ALA A 59 2.78 -14.97 -5.85
CA ALA A 59 1.32 -14.92 -5.91
C ALA A 59 0.70 -15.25 -4.54
N ASN A 60 1.18 -16.30 -3.88
CA ASN A 60 0.72 -16.66 -2.55
C ASN A 60 1.10 -15.61 -1.50
N CYS A 61 2.32 -15.08 -1.52
CA CYS A 61 2.79 -14.08 -0.57
C CYS A 61 1.92 -12.82 -0.61
N VAL A 62 1.69 -12.29 -1.82
CA VAL A 62 0.86 -11.10 -2.01
C VAL A 62 -0.55 -11.35 -1.51
N ASN A 63 -1.19 -12.45 -1.93
CA ASN A 63 -2.55 -12.80 -1.50
C ASN A 63 -2.65 -12.92 0.03
N ARG A 64 -1.70 -13.61 0.67
CA ARG A 64 -1.73 -13.81 2.13
C ARG A 64 -1.52 -12.52 2.91
N ILE A 65 -0.70 -11.59 2.41
CA ILE A 65 -0.53 -10.28 3.04
C ILE A 65 -1.82 -9.46 2.90
N PHE A 66 -2.47 -9.48 1.73
CA PHE A 66 -3.76 -8.81 1.55
C PHE A 66 -4.84 -9.39 2.46
N ASP A 67 -4.96 -10.72 2.54
CA ASP A 67 -5.90 -11.40 3.44
C ASP A 67 -5.67 -10.98 4.90
N ALA A 68 -4.40 -10.96 5.34
CA ALA A 68 -4.04 -10.57 6.70
C ALA A 68 -4.33 -9.09 6.99
N LYS A 69 -4.01 -8.20 6.04
CA LYS A 69 -4.32 -6.76 6.15
C LYS A 69 -5.82 -6.53 6.22
N GLN A 70 -6.61 -7.17 5.37
CA GLN A 70 -8.07 -7.08 5.36
C GLN A 70 -8.66 -7.54 6.69
N PHE A 71 -8.23 -8.70 7.19
CA PHE A 71 -8.66 -9.21 8.49
C PHE A 71 -8.36 -8.22 9.62
N MET A 72 -7.16 -7.62 9.62
CA MET A 72 -6.79 -6.61 10.61
C MET A 72 -7.64 -5.34 10.49
N PHE A 73 -7.89 -4.84 9.27
CA PHE A 73 -8.75 -3.67 9.07
C PHE A 73 -10.17 -3.91 9.57
N GLU A 74 -10.77 -5.05 9.22
CA GLU A 74 -12.11 -5.41 9.70
C GLU A 74 -12.15 -5.51 11.23
N HIS A 75 -11.13 -6.08 11.85
CA HIS A 75 -11.04 -6.19 13.30
C HIS A 75 -10.92 -4.80 13.95
N LEU A 76 -10.05 -3.93 13.42
CA LEU A 76 -9.86 -2.58 13.91
C LEU A 76 -11.13 -1.73 13.80
N GLN A 77 -11.86 -1.82 12.69
CA GLN A 77 -13.16 -1.16 12.50
C GLN A 77 -14.20 -1.65 13.53
N LYS A 78 -14.28 -2.97 13.75
CA LYS A 78 -15.19 -3.57 14.75
C LYS A 78 -14.82 -3.18 16.18
N SER A 79 -13.53 -2.93 16.47
CA SER A 79 -13.04 -2.57 17.80
C SER A 79 -13.01 -1.07 18.10
N SER A 80 -13.14 -0.22 17.07
CA SER A 80 -13.15 1.24 17.25
C SER A 80 -14.52 1.71 17.73
N PRO A 81 -14.62 2.58 18.76
CA PRO A 81 -15.88 3.18 19.21
C PRO A 81 -16.50 4.17 18.20
N ALA A 82 -15.93 4.30 17.00
CA ALA A 82 -16.42 5.15 15.92
C ALA A 82 -17.74 4.66 15.28
N GLY A 83 -18.28 3.51 15.69
CA GLY A 83 -19.66 3.09 15.40
C GLY A 83 -20.71 3.64 16.38
N ALA A 84 -20.33 4.49 17.34
CA ALA A 84 -21.20 5.06 18.38
C ALA A 84 -21.26 6.60 18.39
N ILE A 85 -21.04 7.25 17.24
CA ILE A 85 -21.34 8.68 17.02
C ILE A 85 -22.12 8.81 15.71
#